data_AF-A0A1I6YML3-F1
#
_entry.id   AF-A0A1I6YML3-F1
#
_cell.length_a   1.000
_cell.length_b   1.000
_cell.length_c   1.000
_cell.angle_alpha   90.00
_cell.angle_beta   90.00
_cell.angle_gamma   90.00
#
_symmetry.space_group_name_H-M   'P 1'
#
loop_
_entity.id
_entity.type
_entity.pdbx_description
1 polymer ?
#
loop_
_entity_poly.entity_id
_entity_poly.type
_entity_poly.pdbx_seq_one_letter_code
_entity_poly.pdbx_strand_id
1 'polypeptide(L)'
;MTPRVAVLVPVHDQAAYLPRAMESLLAQEETAWEAVVVDDGSREPVAVPADPRVRLVRTDDNRGLGAALNRALDETTAPVVAYLPADDVWYPAHLATLLGCLADSPASGAVVLARAELDQPAGTPYAQLVQVAHRRTGDRWTERAELETDDLDRLMWSRVAARGATTGTGRVTCAWTQHPGQRSRAIRESSDGGPNVFRTRYRVAGPLRFVSTDGTDLDEGARYARFRSRTYEARPDGLSVLVVGELAFNPERVLALAERGHSLTGLWTDQGLGDATVGPLPFGSVPDLDRDRWRDEVTALAPDVVWAQLNWRAVPFAHAVRQALPGLPFVWHFKEAPQRSVVRGEWPMLADLVCGADAVLLATEEERDWFALALSGRVDPARLGVLDGDLPKRDWLDAPLSPRLSEADGQPHAAVVGRPSGLDLDWVLALADRGVHTHLYGQVRAPGPKGSWTGWLDEALARAPGFVHVHPAVGPEDWVRELSRYDAGWLHRFDAVNGGDLRRATWDDLNSPARLPVLLAAGLPLLQQANPGSVVSVERVLREDGTGLFYRSADDVAAVLGEEVAGRGGHAAAMAARGRHVFDAHADRLVDLFRSLLR
;
A
#
# COMPACT_ATOMS: atom_id res chain seq x y z
N MET A 1 13.56 27.46 38.36
CA MET A 1 14.76 26.60 38.27
C MET A 1 15.11 26.44 36.81
N THR A 2 16.40 26.39 36.46
CA THR A 2 16.83 26.08 35.10
C THR A 2 16.56 24.60 34.82
N PRO A 3 15.78 24.24 33.78
CA PRO A 3 15.49 22.84 33.50
C PRO A 3 16.76 22.08 33.09
N ARG A 4 16.94 20.88 33.66
CA ARG A 4 18.02 19.94 33.29
C ARG A 4 17.66 19.15 32.03
N VAL A 5 16.37 18.92 31.81
CA VAL A 5 15.85 18.13 30.68
C VAL A 5 14.57 18.77 30.15
N ALA A 6 14.44 18.80 28.82
CA ALA A 6 13.20 19.10 28.14
C ALA A 6 12.55 17.81 27.66
N VAL A 7 11.25 17.66 27.93
CA VAL A 7 10.42 16.53 27.50
C VAL A 7 9.59 16.99 26.32
N LEU A 8 9.83 16.40 25.16
CA LEU A 8 9.09 16.71 23.94
C LEU A 8 7.91 15.74 23.82
N VAL A 9 6.70 16.29 23.73
CA VAL A 9 5.44 15.53 23.71
C VAL A 9 4.71 15.83 22.40
N PRO A 10 4.97 15.07 21.31
CA PRO A 10 4.24 15.24 20.05
C PRO A 10 2.84 14.63 20.16
N VAL A 11 1.83 15.34 19.67
CA VAL A 11 0.42 14.91 19.68
C VAL A 11 -0.26 15.25 18.36
N HIS A 12 -0.97 14.30 17.76
CA HIS A 12 -1.90 14.55 16.66
C HIS A 12 -3.07 13.59 16.75
N ASP A 13 -4.31 14.10 16.91
CA ASP A 13 -5.54 13.31 17.02
C ASP A 13 -5.48 12.21 18.12
N GLN A 14 -4.69 12.45 19.17
CA GLN A 14 -4.46 11.53 20.30
C GLN A 14 -4.82 12.15 21.65
N ALA A 15 -5.74 13.11 21.67
CA ALA A 15 -6.15 13.84 22.88
C ALA A 15 -6.57 12.92 24.04
N ALA A 16 -7.20 11.78 23.73
CA ALA A 16 -7.65 10.81 24.73
C ALA A 16 -6.52 10.08 25.47
N TYR A 17 -5.31 10.02 24.89
CA TYR A 17 -4.16 9.38 25.51
C TYR A 17 -3.33 10.34 26.38
N LEU A 18 -3.32 11.62 25.99
CA LEU A 18 -2.45 12.64 26.58
C LEU A 18 -2.54 12.77 28.11
N PRO A 19 -3.72 12.71 28.77
CA PRO A 19 -3.80 12.84 30.23
C PRO A 19 -2.93 11.81 30.97
N ARG A 20 -2.96 10.54 30.54
CA ARG A 20 -2.18 9.47 31.17
C ARG A 20 -0.68 9.68 31.00
N ALA A 21 -0.24 10.11 29.82
CA ALA A 21 1.16 10.45 29.57
C ALA A 21 1.60 11.60 30.49
N MET A 22 0.83 12.69 30.53
CA MET A 22 1.16 13.88 31.33
C MET A 22 1.15 13.60 32.84
N GLU A 23 0.21 12.79 33.35
CA GLU A 23 0.22 12.35 34.75
C GLU A 23 1.51 11.58 35.09
N SER A 24 1.98 10.73 34.18
CA SER A 24 3.23 9.98 34.35
C SER A 24 4.48 10.87 34.38
N LEU A 25 4.45 11.99 33.65
CA LEU A 25 5.50 13.01 33.69
C LEU A 25 5.45 13.83 34.99
N LEU A 26 4.26 14.18 35.46
CA LEU A 26 4.08 14.90 36.73
C LEU A 26 4.54 14.07 37.94
N ALA A 27 4.47 12.74 37.84
CA ALA A 27 4.90 11.80 38.86
C ALA A 27 6.41 11.50 38.88
N GLN A 28 7.23 12.17 38.05
CA GLN A 28 8.67 11.94 38.01
C GLN A 28 9.38 12.40 39.30
N GLU A 29 10.35 11.60 39.75
CA GLU A 29 11.21 11.90 40.90
C GLU A 29 12.18 13.06 40.62
N GLU A 30 12.66 13.15 39.38
CA GLU A 30 13.36 14.35 38.89
C GLU A 30 12.32 15.47 38.69
N THR A 31 12.59 16.66 39.23
CA THR A 31 11.66 17.80 39.22
C THR A 31 12.13 18.95 38.35
N ALA A 32 13.43 19.00 38.01
CA ALA A 32 14.06 20.01 37.17
C ALA A 32 13.89 19.69 35.68
N TRP A 33 12.65 19.54 35.24
CA TRP A 33 12.29 19.36 33.84
C TRP A 33 11.36 20.47 33.35
N GLU A 34 11.31 20.63 32.03
CA GLU A 34 10.24 21.34 31.31
C GLU A 34 9.63 20.41 30.26
N ALA A 35 8.39 20.68 29.86
CA ALA A 35 7.69 19.92 28.83
C ALA A 35 7.19 20.85 27.73
N VAL A 36 7.44 20.46 26.48
CA VAL A 36 6.88 21.11 25.30
C VAL A 36 5.94 20.13 24.61
N VAL A 37 4.65 20.36 24.82
CA VAL A 37 3.58 19.62 24.15
C VAL A 37 3.33 20.28 22.81
N VAL A 38 3.50 19.54 21.72
CA VAL A 38 3.23 20.02 20.37
C VAL A 38 1.99 19.33 19.82
N ASP A 39 0.91 20.10 19.71
CA ASP A 39 -0.30 19.70 18.99
C ASP A 39 -0.10 19.98 17.49
N ASP A 40 0.26 18.94 16.75
CA ASP A 40 0.58 18.97 15.32
C ASP A 40 -0.71 18.97 14.46
N GLY A 41 -1.55 19.98 14.66
CA GLY A 41 -2.79 20.20 13.90
C GLY A 41 -3.88 19.16 14.16
N SER A 42 -4.11 18.75 15.43
CA SER A 42 -5.25 17.87 15.76
C SER A 42 -6.58 18.54 15.41
N ARG A 43 -7.58 17.74 14.98
CA ARG A 43 -8.94 18.24 14.69
C ARG A 43 -9.54 19.01 15.84
N GLU A 44 -9.49 18.39 17.02
CA GLU A 44 -9.89 18.99 18.27
C GLU A 44 -8.64 19.42 19.04
N PRO A 45 -8.57 20.66 19.56
CA PRO A 45 -7.47 21.10 20.41
C PRO A 45 -7.25 20.20 21.63
N VAL A 46 -5.99 19.90 21.92
CA VAL A 46 -5.62 19.11 23.10
C VAL A 46 -5.55 19.98 24.35
N ALA A 47 -5.93 19.41 25.50
CA ALA A 47 -5.79 20.06 26.79
C ALA A 47 -4.54 19.53 27.52
N VAL A 48 -3.79 20.44 28.16
CA VAL A 48 -2.61 20.12 28.98
C VAL A 48 -2.86 20.49 30.45
N PRO A 49 -2.20 19.83 31.41
CA PRO A 49 -2.33 20.21 32.82
C PRO A 49 -1.84 21.64 33.08
N ALA A 50 -2.46 22.31 34.04
CA ALA A 50 -2.05 23.63 34.51
C ALA A 50 -0.80 23.53 35.41
N ASP A 51 0.35 23.22 34.81
CA ASP A 51 1.66 23.18 35.47
C ASP A 51 2.61 24.19 34.77
N PRO A 52 3.29 25.08 35.51
CA PRO A 52 4.16 26.10 34.91
C PRO A 52 5.37 25.52 34.15
N ARG A 53 5.68 24.24 34.30
CA ARG A 53 6.72 23.52 33.55
C ARG A 53 6.21 23.02 32.20
N VAL A 54 4.90 23.05 31.94
CA VAL A 54 4.28 22.52 30.73
C VAL A 54 3.85 23.67 29.82
N ARG A 55 4.29 23.62 28.57
CA ARG A 55 3.89 24.57 27.52
C ARG A 55 3.24 23.80 26.37
N LEU A 56 2.09 24.28 25.92
CA LEU A 56 1.43 23.82 24.71
C LEU A 56 1.79 24.74 23.54
N VAL A 57 2.20 24.14 22.43
CA VAL A 57 2.43 24.79 21.14
C VAL A 57 1.56 24.07 20.13
N ARG A 58 0.70 24.80 19.44
CA ARG A 58 -0.17 24.23 18.40
C ARG A 58 0.27 24.72 17.03
N THR A 59 0.28 23.82 16.05
CA THR A 59 0.40 24.17 14.62
C THR A 59 -0.98 24.18 13.99
N ASP A 60 -1.13 24.95 12.91
CA ASP A 60 -2.39 25.05 12.18
C ASP A 60 -2.70 23.74 11.42
N ASP A 61 -1.67 23.15 10.81
CA ASP A 61 -1.77 21.93 10.01
C ASP A 61 -0.84 20.83 10.54
N ASN A 62 -1.18 19.58 10.21
CA ASN A 62 -0.35 18.42 10.50
C ASN A 62 0.90 18.38 9.59
N ARG A 63 2.08 18.64 10.16
CA ARG A 63 3.36 18.65 9.44
C ARG A 63 4.19 17.37 9.63
N GLY A 64 3.75 16.49 10.51
CA GLY A 64 4.34 15.19 10.76
C GLY A 64 5.31 15.19 11.94
N LEU A 65 5.64 13.97 12.40
CA LEU A 65 6.40 13.74 13.63
C LEU A 65 7.71 14.53 13.70
N GLY A 66 8.49 14.52 12.61
CA GLY A 66 9.76 15.23 12.56
C GLY A 66 9.60 16.74 12.74
N ALA A 67 8.62 17.34 12.05
CA ALA A 67 8.34 18.77 12.17
C ALA A 67 7.83 19.14 13.57
N ALA A 68 6.99 18.30 14.19
CA ALA A 68 6.50 18.51 15.55
C ALA A 68 7.65 18.47 16.58
N LEU A 69 8.55 17.48 16.47
CA LEU A 69 9.71 17.36 17.35
C LEU A 69 10.73 18.50 17.13
N ASN A 70 10.94 18.91 15.87
CA ASN A 70 11.73 20.07 15.51
C ASN A 70 11.18 21.37 16.11
N ARG A 71 9.86 21.57 16.02
CA ARG A 71 9.18 22.71 16.65
C ARG A 71 9.39 22.71 18.16
N ALA A 72 9.31 21.55 18.80
CA ALA A 72 9.55 21.41 20.23
C ALA A 72 11.01 21.72 20.62
N LEU A 73 11.99 21.31 19.80
CA LEU A 73 13.41 21.60 20.00
C LEU A 73 13.74 23.10 19.91
N ASP A 74 12.99 23.87 19.11
CA ASP A 74 13.15 25.33 18.97
C ASP A 74 12.69 26.09 20.21
N GLU A 75 11.79 25.48 20.99
CA GLU A 75 11.15 26.10 22.14
C GLU A 75 11.93 25.92 23.45
N THR A 76 12.97 25.07 23.44
CA THR A 76 13.77 24.74 24.63
C THR A 76 15.25 25.05 24.47
N THR A 77 15.88 25.42 25.59
CA THR A 77 17.34 25.54 25.73
C THR A 77 17.91 24.55 26.73
N ALA A 78 17.11 23.59 27.22
CA ALA A 78 17.56 22.58 28.17
C ALA A 78 18.74 21.76 27.59
N PRO A 79 19.71 21.38 28.42
CA PRO A 79 20.92 20.69 27.94
C PRO A 79 20.66 19.23 27.55
N VAL A 80 19.54 18.64 27.99
CA VAL A 80 19.13 17.26 27.68
C VAL A 80 17.72 17.29 27.08
N VAL A 81 17.47 16.42 26.12
CA VAL A 81 16.18 16.20 25.48
C VAL A 81 15.72 14.77 25.77
N ALA A 82 14.47 14.60 26.15
CA ALA A 82 13.77 13.33 26.30
C ALA A 82 12.41 13.38 25.57
N TYR A 83 11.80 12.22 25.29
CA TYR A 83 10.58 12.16 24.47
C TYR A 83 9.50 11.34 25.16
N LEU A 84 8.29 11.89 25.22
CA LEU A 84 7.13 11.19 25.76
C LEU A 84 5.99 11.29 24.73
N PRO A 85 5.82 10.27 23.87
CA PRO A 85 4.64 10.17 23.00
C PRO A 85 3.35 10.22 23.82
N ALA A 86 2.30 10.82 23.26
CA ALA A 86 1.03 11.03 23.95
C ALA A 86 0.35 9.74 24.42
N ASP A 87 0.66 8.61 23.77
CA ASP A 87 0.14 7.27 24.05
C ASP A 87 0.98 6.48 25.05
N ASP A 88 2.17 6.93 25.44
CA ASP A 88 3.10 6.19 26.28
C ASP A 88 3.12 6.65 27.75
N VAL A 89 3.80 5.87 28.61
CA VAL A 89 3.83 6.11 30.06
C VAL A 89 5.25 5.94 30.61
N TRP A 90 5.67 6.87 31.48
CA TRP A 90 6.90 6.76 32.25
C TRP A 90 6.66 6.28 33.68
N TYR A 91 7.58 5.51 34.23
CA TYR A 91 7.61 5.18 35.65
C TYR A 91 8.32 6.30 36.43
N PRO A 92 8.05 6.48 37.75
CA PRO A 92 8.54 7.65 38.51
C PRO A 92 10.06 7.92 38.41
N ALA A 93 10.88 6.88 38.31
CA ALA A 93 12.34 7.00 38.25
C ALA A 93 12.91 7.19 36.82
N HIS A 94 12.08 7.36 35.78
CA HIS A 94 12.52 7.37 34.38
C HIS A 94 13.55 8.47 34.09
N LEU A 95 13.17 9.74 34.30
CA LEU A 95 14.06 10.87 34.02
C LEU A 95 15.34 10.83 34.85
N ALA A 96 15.23 10.50 36.14
CA ALA A 96 16.39 10.37 37.03
C ALA A 96 17.37 9.30 36.54
N THR A 97 16.85 8.16 36.07
CA THR A 97 17.66 7.05 35.52
C THR A 97 18.37 7.48 34.24
N LEU A 98 17.67 8.14 33.30
CA LEU A 98 18.26 8.64 32.05
C LEU A 98 19.39 9.66 32.32
N LEU A 99 19.13 10.61 33.23
CA LEU A 99 20.09 11.65 33.58
C LEU A 99 21.33 11.12 34.30
N GLY A 100 21.17 10.10 35.16
CA GLY A 100 22.30 9.42 35.82
C GLY A 100 23.27 8.82 34.80
N CYS A 101 22.75 8.04 33.86
CA CYS A 101 23.56 7.46 32.79
C CYS A 101 24.24 8.52 31.91
N LEU A 102 23.60 9.68 31.67
CA LEU A 102 24.18 10.80 30.90
C LEU A 102 25.33 11.50 31.64
N ALA A 103 25.28 11.51 32.97
CA ALA A 103 26.31 12.10 33.82
C ALA A 103 27.57 11.22 33.89
N ASP A 104 27.39 9.90 33.95
CA ASP A 104 28.48 8.91 34.05
C ASP A 104 29.28 8.74 32.74
N SER A 105 28.82 9.35 31.64
CA SER A 105 29.50 9.37 30.34
C SER A 105 30.01 10.79 30.02
N PRO A 106 31.28 11.12 30.35
CA PRO A 106 31.83 12.48 30.23
C PRO A 106 32.28 12.89 28.81
N ALA A 107 32.08 12.05 27.80
CA ALA A 107 32.42 12.40 26.41
C ALA A 107 31.59 13.59 25.91
N SER A 108 32.23 14.58 25.27
CA SER A 108 31.50 15.67 24.60
C SER A 108 30.61 15.09 23.51
N GLY A 109 29.29 15.37 23.53
CA GLY A 109 28.34 14.78 22.59
C GLY A 109 27.76 13.41 22.99
N ALA A 110 27.94 12.98 24.25
CA ALA A 110 27.37 11.72 24.75
C ALA A 110 25.83 11.63 24.58
N VAL A 111 25.38 10.48 24.09
CA VAL A 111 23.99 10.10 23.85
C VAL A 111 23.66 8.94 24.77
N VAL A 112 22.57 8.97 25.52
CA VAL A 112 22.18 7.82 26.34
C VAL A 112 20.87 7.29 25.79
N LEU A 113 21.00 6.34 24.86
CA LEU A 113 19.86 5.48 24.56
C LEU A 113 19.71 4.55 25.75
N ALA A 114 18.69 4.75 26.59
CA ALA A 114 18.36 3.78 27.61
C ALA A 114 17.85 2.47 26.98
N ARG A 115 18.79 1.68 26.46
CA ARG A 115 18.57 0.29 26.14
C ARG A 115 18.61 -0.50 27.43
N ALA A 116 17.43 -0.83 27.94
CA ALA A 116 17.16 -2.22 28.27
C ALA A 116 15.65 -2.41 28.34
N GLU A 117 15.18 -3.22 27.38
CA GLU A 117 14.00 -4.07 27.50
C GLU A 117 12.75 -3.36 28.03
N LEU A 118 12.03 -2.67 27.14
CA LEU A 118 10.59 -2.52 27.37
C LEU A 118 9.99 -3.91 27.59
N ASP A 119 8.91 -4.00 28.38
CA ASP A 119 8.13 -5.23 28.47
C ASP A 119 7.69 -5.71 27.07
N GLN A 120 7.54 -4.79 26.08
CA GLN A 120 7.65 -5.01 24.62
C GLN A 120 7.99 -3.70 23.84
N PRO A 121 8.74 -3.77 22.72
CA PRO A 121 8.13 -3.97 21.41
C PRO A 121 8.76 -5.19 20.73
N ALA A 122 8.00 -6.27 20.61
CA ALA A 122 8.41 -7.35 19.74
C ALA A 122 8.57 -6.79 18.30
N GLY A 123 9.76 -6.96 17.71
CA GLY A 123 9.96 -6.78 16.27
C GLY A 123 10.42 -5.41 15.74
N THR A 124 10.98 -4.49 16.55
CA THR A 124 11.64 -3.27 16.03
C THR A 124 13.14 -3.25 16.36
N PRO A 125 14.06 -3.03 15.40
CA PRO A 125 15.51 -3.06 15.68
C PRO A 125 16.05 -1.80 16.39
N TYR A 126 15.29 -0.71 16.39
CA TYR A 126 15.67 0.62 16.91
C TYR A 126 14.89 1.02 18.17
N ALA A 127 15.38 2.05 18.86
CA ALA A 127 14.77 2.60 20.07
C ALA A 127 13.51 3.44 19.74
N GLN A 128 12.45 3.24 20.52
CA GLN A 128 11.25 4.07 20.50
C GLN A 128 11.50 5.39 21.22
N LEU A 129 10.74 6.43 20.85
CA LEU A 129 10.83 7.77 21.45
C LEU A 129 10.81 7.72 22.99
N VAL A 130 9.85 7.01 23.57
CA VAL A 130 9.65 6.87 25.03
C VAL A 130 10.88 6.34 25.80
N GLN A 131 11.86 5.77 25.11
CA GLN A 131 13.05 5.17 25.71
C GLN A 131 14.27 6.10 25.71
N VAL A 132 14.23 7.23 25.03
CA VAL A 132 15.46 7.96 24.67
C VAL A 132 15.57 9.29 25.39
N ALA A 133 16.76 9.56 25.92
CA ALA A 133 17.23 10.92 26.15
C ALA A 133 18.63 11.13 25.58
N HIS A 134 18.93 12.34 25.15
CA HIS A 134 20.27 12.67 24.68
C HIS A 134 20.63 14.11 25.02
N ARG A 135 21.94 14.40 25.05
CA ARG A 135 22.40 15.79 25.14
C ARG A 135 21.92 16.55 23.91
N ARG A 136 21.43 17.76 24.10
CA ARG A 136 20.97 18.62 23.00
C ARG A 136 22.11 18.79 21.98
N THR A 137 21.80 18.53 20.72
CA THR A 137 22.72 18.71 19.59
C THR A 137 22.14 19.75 18.63
N GLY A 138 22.87 20.06 17.55
CA GLY A 138 22.34 20.85 16.42
C GLY A 138 21.57 20.02 15.39
N ASP A 139 21.40 18.71 15.61
CA ASP A 139 20.69 17.85 14.66
C ASP A 139 19.18 18.11 14.72
N ARG A 140 18.51 17.90 13.59
CA ARG A 140 17.06 18.11 13.41
C ARG A 140 16.41 16.84 12.93
N TRP A 141 15.22 16.51 13.38
CA TRP A 141 14.47 15.38 12.84
C TRP A 141 14.23 15.54 11.35
N THR A 142 14.37 14.45 10.59
CA THR A 142 13.97 14.41 9.18
C THR A 142 12.47 14.70 9.09
N GLU A 143 12.07 15.67 8.27
CA GLU A 143 10.66 16.03 8.11
C GLU A 143 9.99 15.22 6.99
N ARG A 144 8.65 15.13 7.01
CA ARG A 144 7.86 14.34 6.04
C ARG A 144 8.20 14.65 4.59
N ALA A 145 8.50 15.91 4.27
CA ALA A 145 8.86 16.35 2.93
C ALA A 145 10.15 15.69 2.40
N GLU A 146 11.01 15.21 3.30
CA GLU A 146 12.24 14.49 2.97
C GLU A 146 12.04 12.98 2.99
N LEU A 147 11.41 12.45 4.05
CA LEU A 147 11.16 11.02 4.25
C LEU A 147 10.12 10.80 5.36
N GLU A 148 9.15 9.94 5.11
CA GLU A 148 8.25 9.38 6.12
C GLU A 148 8.57 7.89 6.32
N THR A 149 8.93 7.51 7.55
CA THR A 149 9.24 6.13 7.88
C THR A 149 8.97 5.79 9.34
N ASP A 150 8.64 4.53 9.62
CA ASP A 150 8.56 4.04 10.99
C ASP A 150 9.94 3.75 11.63
N ASP A 151 11.02 3.82 10.84
CA ASP A 151 12.41 3.68 11.25
C ASP A 151 12.97 4.98 11.87
N LEU A 152 12.99 5.05 13.21
CA LEU A 152 13.47 6.24 13.93
C LEU A 152 15.00 6.43 13.81
N ASP A 153 15.77 5.40 13.43
CA ASP A 153 17.21 5.55 13.17
C ASP A 153 17.45 6.40 11.93
N ARG A 154 16.61 6.26 10.89
CA ARG A 154 16.62 7.12 9.69
C ARG A 154 16.13 8.53 9.98
N LEU A 155 15.22 8.69 10.94
CA LEU A 155 14.67 10.01 11.28
C LEU A 155 15.59 10.83 12.17
N MET A 156 16.32 10.23 13.12
CA MET A 156 17.19 10.99 14.04
C MET A 156 18.31 10.17 14.65
N TRP A 157 18.05 8.93 15.11
CA TRP A 157 18.96 8.28 16.07
C TRP A 157 20.34 7.97 15.50
N SER A 158 20.47 7.63 14.22
CA SER A 158 21.80 7.41 13.62
C SER A 158 22.69 8.66 13.70
N ARG A 159 22.11 9.85 13.52
CA ARG A 159 22.84 11.13 13.55
C ARG A 159 23.27 11.50 14.96
N VAL A 160 22.38 11.26 15.91
CA VAL A 160 22.66 11.47 17.33
C VAL A 160 23.73 10.49 17.80
N ALA A 161 23.56 9.19 17.55
CA ALA A 161 24.51 8.13 17.92
C ALA A 161 25.92 8.32 17.31
N ALA A 162 26.03 8.93 16.13
CA ALA A 162 27.33 9.24 15.53
C ALA A 162 28.16 10.27 16.32
N ARG A 163 27.57 10.99 17.28
CA ARG A 163 28.24 12.03 18.08
C ARG A 163 28.80 11.55 19.42
N GLY A 164 28.49 10.32 19.84
CA GLY A 164 28.95 9.84 21.14
C GLY A 164 28.55 8.39 21.43
N ALA A 165 29.13 7.83 22.49
CA ALA A 165 28.82 6.48 22.93
C ALA A 165 27.35 6.37 23.34
N THR A 166 26.71 5.26 22.95
CA THR A 166 25.35 4.88 23.35
C THR A 166 25.41 3.95 24.56
N THR A 167 24.66 4.23 25.63
CA THR A 167 24.66 3.40 26.85
C THR A 167 23.27 3.10 27.36
N GLY A 168 23.00 1.82 27.60
CA GLY A 168 21.74 1.32 28.18
C GLY A 168 21.60 1.51 29.68
N THR A 169 20.36 1.67 30.17
CA THR A 169 20.07 1.83 31.62
C THR A 169 20.01 0.53 32.38
N GLY A 170 19.86 -0.62 31.70
CA GLY A 170 19.67 -1.91 32.36
C GLY A 170 18.36 -2.05 33.14
N ARG A 171 17.42 -1.10 33.00
CA ARG A 171 16.17 -1.04 33.76
C ARG A 171 15.00 -0.60 32.89
N VAL A 172 13.87 -1.29 33.04
CA VAL A 172 12.58 -0.87 32.49
C VAL A 172 12.04 0.29 33.31
N THR A 173 11.93 1.46 32.70
CA THR A 173 11.42 2.68 33.36
C THR A 173 10.29 3.36 32.59
N CYS A 174 9.77 2.71 31.55
CA CYS A 174 8.66 3.19 30.76
C CYS A 174 7.88 2.03 30.16
N ALA A 175 6.67 2.31 29.67
CA ALA A 175 5.83 1.38 28.95
C ALA A 175 5.42 1.98 27.60
N TRP A 176 5.59 1.19 26.55
CA TRP A 176 5.11 1.50 25.20
C TRP A 176 3.71 0.94 25.00
N THR A 177 2.77 1.78 24.59
CA THR A 177 1.37 1.37 24.42
C THR A 177 1.12 0.84 23.03
N GLN A 178 0.62 -0.39 22.90
CA GLN A 178 0.22 -0.93 21.59
C GLN A 178 -1.26 -0.68 21.30
N HIS A 179 -1.57 -0.05 20.15
CA HIS A 179 -2.94 0.09 19.69
C HIS A 179 -3.02 0.30 18.16
N PRO A 180 -4.17 0.06 17.51
CA PRO A 180 -4.31 0.18 16.04
C PRO A 180 -4.04 1.57 15.46
N GLY A 181 -4.19 2.62 16.29
CA GLY A 181 -4.05 4.02 15.88
C GLY A 181 -2.61 4.53 15.82
N GLN A 182 -1.62 3.71 16.17
CA GLN A 182 -0.22 4.14 16.18
C GLN A 182 0.30 4.51 14.78
N ARG A 183 1.22 5.47 14.74
CA ARG A 183 1.88 5.91 13.51
C ARG A 183 2.58 4.75 12.80
N SER A 184 3.34 3.93 13.53
CA SER A 184 4.04 2.76 12.96
C SER A 184 3.08 1.78 12.29
N ARG A 185 1.89 1.55 12.86
CA ARG A 185 0.86 0.70 12.24
C ARG A 185 0.22 1.31 11.00
N ALA A 186 0.15 2.64 10.93
CA ALA A 186 -0.29 3.32 9.70
C ALA A 186 0.73 3.18 8.57
N ILE A 187 2.01 2.97 8.91
CA ILE A 187 3.12 2.84 7.94
C ILE A 187 3.36 1.39 7.52
N ARG A 188 3.36 0.47 8.48
CA ARG A 188 3.67 -0.94 8.26
C ARG A 188 2.59 -1.69 7.51
N GLU A 189 3.00 -2.36 6.45
CA GLU A 189 2.10 -3.18 5.64
C GLU A 189 1.68 -4.45 6.38
N SER A 190 2.52 -4.95 7.29
CA SER A 190 2.17 -6.07 8.20
C SER A 190 0.97 -5.80 9.10
N SER A 191 0.63 -4.52 9.30
CA SER A 191 -0.47 -4.03 10.11
C SER A 191 -1.65 -3.50 9.28
N ASP A 192 -1.73 -3.90 8.00
CA ASP A 192 -2.64 -3.33 6.99
C ASP A 192 -2.45 -1.80 6.80
N GLY A 193 -1.29 -1.26 7.17
CA GLY A 193 -0.89 0.11 6.87
C GLY A 193 -0.36 0.26 5.45
N GLY A 194 0.31 1.38 5.18
CA GLY A 194 0.89 1.72 3.89
C GLY A 194 0.68 3.20 3.57
N PRO A 195 1.20 3.67 2.42
CA PRO A 195 1.17 5.09 2.06
C PRO A 195 -0.24 5.67 2.04
N ASN A 196 -1.24 4.91 1.57
CA ASN A 196 -2.62 5.39 1.46
C ASN A 196 -3.35 5.43 2.80
N VAL A 197 -3.13 4.44 3.68
CA VAL A 197 -3.65 4.46 5.06
C VAL A 197 -3.03 5.61 5.84
N PHE A 198 -1.72 5.81 5.70
CA PHE A 198 -1.00 6.92 6.31
C PHE A 198 -1.54 8.26 5.81
N ARG A 199 -1.65 8.43 4.49
CA ARG A 199 -2.17 9.64 3.83
C ARG A 199 -3.55 10.02 4.34
N THR A 200 -4.49 9.08 4.35
CA THR A 200 -5.86 9.30 4.83
C THR A 200 -5.89 9.65 6.31
N ARG A 201 -5.10 8.94 7.14
CA ARG A 201 -5.05 9.17 8.58
C ARG A 201 -4.52 10.56 8.93
N TYR A 202 -3.46 11.00 8.25
CA TYR A 202 -2.76 12.25 8.54
C TYR A 202 -3.09 13.38 7.55
N ARG A 203 -4.09 13.18 6.68
CA ARG A 203 -4.58 14.15 5.70
C ARG A 203 -3.47 14.74 4.81
N VAL A 204 -2.58 13.88 4.33
CA VAL A 204 -1.45 14.30 3.50
C VAL A 204 -1.92 14.54 2.06
N ALA A 205 -1.77 15.76 1.56
CA ALA A 205 -2.17 16.10 0.19
C ALA A 205 -1.07 15.91 -0.87
N GLY A 206 0.19 15.93 -0.44
CA GLY A 206 1.35 15.85 -1.34
C GLY A 206 1.85 14.42 -1.57
N PRO A 207 2.69 14.21 -2.60
CA PRO A 207 3.42 12.97 -2.77
C PRO A 207 4.37 12.70 -1.60
N LEU A 208 4.52 11.43 -1.25
CA LEU A 208 5.38 10.97 -0.17
C LEU A 208 6.66 10.30 -0.70
N ARG A 209 7.78 10.55 -0.01
CA ARG A 209 8.87 9.58 0.06
C ARG A 209 8.64 8.74 1.30
N PHE A 210 8.29 7.48 1.11
CA PHE A 210 7.73 6.61 2.13
C PHE A 210 8.53 5.33 2.24
N VAL A 211 8.98 5.00 3.45
CA VAL A 211 9.71 3.74 3.71
C VAL A 211 9.12 3.06 4.91
N SER A 212 8.75 1.80 4.75
CA SER A 212 8.35 0.93 5.85
C SER A 212 9.45 -0.09 6.14
N THR A 213 9.70 -0.40 7.42
CA THR A 213 10.66 -1.43 7.81
C THR A 213 10.27 -2.85 7.37
N ASP A 214 8.99 -3.07 7.08
CA ASP A 214 8.46 -4.33 6.54
C ASP A 214 7.86 -4.19 5.15
N GLY A 215 8.04 -3.03 4.51
CA GLY A 215 7.47 -2.74 3.21
C GLY A 215 8.52 -2.41 2.15
N THR A 216 8.06 -1.79 1.07
CA THR A 216 8.95 -1.32 -0.01
C THR A 216 9.19 0.18 0.11
N ASP A 217 10.40 0.62 -0.20
CA ASP A 217 10.71 2.02 -0.42
C ASP A 217 9.88 2.58 -1.60
N LEU A 218 9.22 3.71 -1.36
CA LEU A 218 8.37 4.40 -2.33
C LEU A 218 8.80 5.86 -2.43
N ASP A 219 8.99 6.34 -3.65
CA ASP A 219 9.10 7.77 -3.94
C ASP A 219 8.01 8.14 -4.94
N GLU A 220 6.87 8.64 -4.42
CA GLU A 220 5.73 9.03 -5.26
C GLU A 220 6.08 10.21 -6.16
N GLY A 221 6.96 11.12 -5.70
CA GLY A 221 7.41 12.25 -6.48
C GLY A 221 8.14 11.80 -7.74
N ALA A 222 9.10 10.87 -7.58
CA ALA A 222 9.84 10.28 -8.69
C ALA A 222 8.95 9.39 -9.57
N ARG A 223 8.17 8.48 -8.97
CA ARG A 223 7.30 7.54 -9.69
C ARG A 223 6.30 8.25 -10.59
N TYR A 224 5.63 9.27 -10.07
CA TYR A 224 4.57 9.98 -10.78
C TYR A 224 5.04 11.25 -11.49
N ALA A 225 6.35 11.56 -11.49
CA ALA A 225 6.91 12.76 -12.10
C ALA A 225 6.40 13.01 -13.52
N ARG A 226 6.36 11.95 -14.35
CA ARG A 226 5.94 12.01 -15.76
C ARG A 226 4.47 12.40 -15.96
N PHE A 227 3.61 12.12 -14.98
CA PHE A 227 2.20 12.48 -15.04
C PHE A 227 1.97 13.86 -14.43
N ARG A 228 2.70 14.19 -13.36
CA ARG A 228 2.68 15.52 -12.73
C ARG A 228 3.17 16.62 -13.67
N SER A 229 4.07 16.31 -14.61
CA SER A 229 4.58 17.28 -15.58
C SER A 229 3.64 17.56 -16.74
N ARG A 230 2.52 16.84 -16.86
CA ARG A 230 1.54 17.01 -17.92
C ARG A 230 0.39 17.92 -17.48
N THR A 231 -0.17 18.64 -18.43
CA THR A 231 -1.42 19.37 -18.25
C THR A 231 -2.54 18.58 -18.90
N TYR A 232 -3.63 18.38 -18.17
CA TYR A 232 -4.82 17.67 -18.65
C TYR A 232 -5.96 18.67 -18.77
N GLU A 233 -6.12 19.24 -19.96
CA GLU A 233 -7.16 20.25 -20.23
C GLU A 233 -8.49 19.58 -20.58
N ALA A 234 -9.55 19.95 -19.84
CA ALA A 234 -10.90 19.54 -20.18
C ALA A 234 -11.37 20.22 -21.47
N ARG A 235 -12.00 19.45 -22.36
CA ARG A 235 -12.62 19.97 -23.59
C ARG A 235 -14.06 20.41 -23.29
N PRO A 236 -14.62 21.37 -24.06
CA PRO A 236 -16.01 21.78 -23.89
C PRO A 236 -17.05 20.65 -24.04
N ASP A 237 -16.73 19.61 -24.82
CA ASP A 237 -17.56 18.40 -25.02
C ASP A 237 -17.09 17.21 -24.16
N GLY A 238 -16.18 17.47 -23.22
CA GLY A 238 -15.67 16.49 -22.26
C GLY A 238 -16.62 16.31 -21.08
N LEU A 239 -16.88 15.05 -20.75
CA LEU A 239 -17.57 14.65 -19.52
C LEU A 239 -16.90 15.16 -18.24
N SER A 240 -17.73 15.49 -17.25
CA SER A 240 -17.40 15.60 -15.83
C SER A 240 -17.66 14.25 -15.14
N VAL A 241 -16.59 13.58 -14.72
CA VAL A 241 -16.67 12.23 -14.13
C VAL A 241 -16.31 12.29 -12.65
N LEU A 242 -17.27 11.91 -11.80
CA LEU A 242 -17.01 11.71 -10.37
C LEU A 242 -16.51 10.29 -10.13
N VAL A 243 -15.24 10.15 -9.75
CA VAL A 243 -14.61 8.88 -9.40
C VAL A 243 -14.85 8.59 -7.92
N VAL A 244 -15.50 7.47 -7.60
CA VAL A 244 -15.93 7.17 -6.23
C VAL A 244 -15.28 5.89 -5.71
N GLY A 245 -14.74 5.89 -4.49
CA GLY A 245 -14.26 4.69 -3.79
C GLY A 245 -12.74 4.59 -3.69
N GLU A 246 -12.09 3.70 -4.43
CA GLU A 246 -10.63 3.50 -4.51
C GLU A 246 -10.18 3.20 -5.96
N LEU A 247 -8.86 3.22 -6.22
CA LEU A 247 -8.25 2.94 -7.55
C LEU A 247 -7.23 1.79 -7.56
N ALA A 248 -7.09 1.05 -6.44
CA ALA A 248 -6.23 -0.13 -6.34
C ALA A 248 -4.77 0.14 -6.81
N PHE A 249 -4.16 -0.73 -7.63
CA PHE A 249 -2.71 -0.75 -7.88
C PHE A 249 -2.21 0.26 -8.92
N ASN A 250 -3.01 0.56 -9.95
CA ASN A 250 -2.61 1.37 -11.10
C ASN A 250 -3.45 2.67 -11.16
N PRO A 251 -3.36 3.55 -10.15
CA PRO A 251 -4.28 4.68 -10.03
C PRO A 251 -4.16 5.69 -11.17
N GLU A 252 -2.97 5.85 -11.75
CA GLU A 252 -2.71 6.79 -12.85
C GLU A 252 -3.44 6.41 -14.14
N ARG A 253 -3.96 5.19 -14.25
CA ARG A 253 -4.74 4.74 -15.42
C ARG A 253 -5.96 5.63 -15.69
N VAL A 254 -6.54 6.25 -14.66
CA VAL A 254 -7.70 7.16 -14.82
C VAL A 254 -7.35 8.36 -15.68
N LEU A 255 -6.08 8.76 -15.73
CA LEU A 255 -5.62 9.86 -16.57
C LEU A 255 -5.80 9.60 -18.07
N ALA A 256 -6.03 8.34 -18.50
CA ALA A 256 -6.40 8.04 -19.87
C ALA A 256 -7.71 8.74 -20.30
N LEU A 257 -8.64 9.01 -19.37
CA LEU A 257 -9.84 9.82 -19.62
C LEU A 257 -9.50 11.31 -19.68
N ALA A 258 -8.63 11.77 -18.78
CA ALA A 258 -8.18 13.15 -18.76
C ALA A 258 -7.44 13.53 -20.06
N GLU A 259 -6.63 12.61 -20.61
CA GLU A 259 -5.96 12.76 -21.91
C GLU A 259 -6.94 12.87 -23.10
N ARG A 260 -8.17 12.38 -22.92
CA ARG A 260 -9.27 12.50 -23.89
C ARG A 260 -10.10 13.77 -23.71
N GLY A 261 -9.72 14.62 -22.76
CA GLY A 261 -10.38 15.90 -22.50
C GLY A 261 -11.52 15.83 -21.49
N HIS A 262 -11.60 14.77 -20.69
CA HIS A 262 -12.59 14.64 -19.61
C HIS A 262 -12.06 15.21 -18.30
N SER A 263 -12.93 15.82 -17.50
CA SER A 263 -12.60 16.25 -16.14
C SER A 263 -12.91 15.13 -15.15
N LEU A 264 -12.03 14.94 -14.17
CA LEU A 264 -12.13 13.90 -13.16
C LEU A 264 -12.11 14.55 -11.78
N THR A 265 -13.01 14.14 -10.89
CA THR A 265 -13.00 14.56 -9.49
C THR A 265 -13.11 13.33 -8.60
N GLY A 266 -12.30 13.23 -7.55
CA GLY A 266 -12.24 12.12 -6.63
C GLY A 266 -13.15 12.26 -5.42
N LEU A 267 -13.82 11.18 -5.04
CA LEU A 267 -14.54 11.03 -3.78
C LEU A 267 -14.15 9.68 -3.17
N TRP A 268 -13.30 9.69 -2.15
CA TRP A 268 -12.59 8.48 -1.73
C TRP A 268 -13.13 7.88 -0.43
N THR A 269 -13.08 6.55 -0.34
CA THR A 269 -13.39 5.81 0.88
C THR A 269 -12.31 6.02 1.95
N ASP A 270 -12.69 5.95 3.23
CA ASP A 270 -11.75 5.99 4.36
C ASP A 270 -11.30 4.60 4.83
N GLN A 271 -11.87 3.54 4.24
CA GLN A 271 -11.60 2.15 4.58
C GLN A 271 -10.65 1.46 3.59
N GLY A 272 -9.95 2.19 2.71
CA GLY A 272 -9.02 1.61 1.73
C GLY A 272 -7.98 0.66 2.36
N LEU A 273 -7.57 -0.37 1.63
CA LEU A 273 -6.42 -1.20 2.01
C LEU A 273 -5.10 -0.44 1.81
N GLY A 274 -4.02 -0.90 2.45
CA GLY A 274 -2.67 -0.35 2.24
C GLY A 274 -2.22 -0.28 0.78
N ASP A 275 -2.62 -1.28 -0.01
CA ASP A 275 -2.38 -1.41 -1.45
C ASP A 275 -3.47 -0.80 -2.34
N ALA A 276 -4.56 -0.32 -1.75
CA ALA A 276 -5.58 0.41 -2.48
C ALA A 276 -5.30 1.92 -2.49
N THR A 277 -5.26 2.50 -3.68
CA THR A 277 -5.05 3.95 -3.80
C THR A 277 -6.34 4.72 -3.57
N VAL A 278 -6.30 5.59 -2.55
CA VAL A 278 -7.31 6.62 -2.28
C VAL A 278 -6.63 7.98 -2.34
N GLY A 279 -7.38 9.02 -2.69
CA GLY A 279 -6.81 10.36 -2.78
C GLY A 279 -6.46 10.98 -1.42
N PRO A 280 -5.72 12.10 -1.41
CA PRO A 280 -5.24 12.83 -2.58
C PRO A 280 -4.25 12.05 -3.45
N LEU A 281 -4.55 11.97 -4.75
CA LEU A 281 -3.77 11.13 -5.66
C LEU A 281 -2.39 11.75 -5.89
N PRO A 282 -1.30 10.96 -5.84
CA PRO A 282 0.07 11.48 -5.86
C PRO A 282 0.46 12.18 -7.17
N PHE A 283 -0.32 12.01 -8.24
CA PHE A 283 -0.16 12.71 -9.51
C PHE A 283 -0.96 14.02 -9.64
N GLY A 284 -1.83 14.38 -8.68
CA GLY A 284 -2.42 15.72 -8.50
C GLY A 284 -3.48 16.20 -9.50
N SER A 285 -3.62 15.61 -10.69
CA SER A 285 -4.55 16.07 -11.75
C SER A 285 -6.02 15.68 -11.55
N VAL A 286 -6.35 15.09 -10.39
CA VAL A 286 -7.71 14.70 -10.01
C VAL A 286 -7.96 15.34 -8.65
N PRO A 287 -8.65 16.50 -8.59
CA PRO A 287 -9.02 17.12 -7.32
C PRO A 287 -9.99 16.25 -6.53
N ASP A 288 -9.93 16.36 -5.21
CA ASP A 288 -10.78 15.61 -4.30
C ASP A 288 -11.93 16.48 -3.80
N LEU A 289 -13.11 15.88 -3.61
CA LEU A 289 -14.18 16.46 -2.81
C LEU A 289 -13.92 16.25 -1.33
N ASP A 290 -14.39 17.18 -0.50
CA ASP A 290 -14.41 17.03 0.95
C ASP A 290 -15.36 15.89 1.34
N ARG A 291 -14.79 14.83 1.92
CA ARG A 291 -15.52 13.64 2.35
C ARG A 291 -16.56 13.93 3.44
N ASP A 292 -16.43 14.98 4.24
CA ASP A 292 -17.40 15.28 5.30
C ASP A 292 -18.58 16.12 4.76
N ARG A 293 -18.41 16.74 3.58
CA ARG A 293 -19.43 17.58 2.92
C ARG A 293 -19.79 17.13 1.51
N TRP A 294 -19.40 15.90 1.14
CA TRP A 294 -19.42 15.45 -0.24
C TRP A 294 -20.79 15.54 -0.91
N ARG A 295 -21.91 15.45 -0.17
CA ARG A 295 -23.26 15.59 -0.76
C ARG A 295 -23.49 16.96 -1.37
N ASP A 296 -23.10 18.00 -0.64
CA ASP A 296 -23.21 19.39 -1.10
C ASP A 296 -22.22 19.64 -2.23
N GLU A 297 -21.01 19.09 -2.12
CA GLU A 297 -19.98 19.26 -3.13
C GLU A 297 -20.26 18.51 -4.44
N VAL A 298 -20.84 17.31 -4.39
CA VAL A 298 -21.31 16.60 -5.58
C VAL A 298 -22.46 17.37 -6.24
N THR A 299 -23.36 17.94 -5.45
CA THR A 299 -24.45 18.78 -5.97
C THR A 299 -23.89 20.02 -6.68
N ALA A 300 -22.86 20.65 -6.12
CA ALA A 300 -22.20 21.81 -6.71
C ALA A 300 -21.36 21.44 -7.94
N LEU A 301 -20.70 20.28 -7.93
CA LEU A 301 -19.93 19.76 -9.05
C LEU A 301 -20.84 19.41 -10.25
N ALA A 302 -22.04 18.90 -9.98
CA ALA A 302 -23.00 18.42 -10.97
C ALA A 302 -22.33 17.50 -12.03
N PRO A 303 -21.73 16.37 -11.63
CA PRO A 303 -21.04 15.49 -12.56
C PRO A 303 -22.02 14.86 -13.56
N ASP A 304 -21.56 14.60 -14.78
CA ASP A 304 -22.34 13.90 -15.81
C ASP A 304 -22.55 12.44 -15.43
N VAL A 305 -21.54 11.81 -14.81
CA VAL A 305 -21.56 10.39 -14.45
C VAL A 305 -20.76 10.12 -13.18
N VAL A 306 -21.27 9.21 -12.36
CA VAL A 306 -20.55 8.61 -11.24
C VAL A 306 -19.90 7.32 -11.72
N TRP A 307 -18.57 7.26 -11.64
CA TRP A 307 -17.79 6.06 -11.89
C TRP A 307 -17.25 5.53 -10.56
N ALA A 308 -18.01 4.62 -9.94
CA ALA A 308 -17.65 4.02 -8.66
C ALA A 308 -16.79 2.77 -8.85
N GLN A 309 -15.68 2.71 -8.11
CA GLN A 309 -14.59 1.73 -8.23
C GLN A 309 -13.93 1.53 -6.85
N LEU A 310 -13.10 0.53 -6.62
CA LEU A 310 -13.26 -0.85 -7.05
C LEU A 310 -13.09 -1.72 -5.79
N ASN A 311 -13.21 -3.02 -5.94
CA ASN A 311 -13.04 -4.00 -4.87
C ASN A 311 -14.08 -3.98 -3.75
N TRP A 312 -14.03 -5.04 -2.96
CA TRP A 312 -14.98 -5.31 -1.87
C TRP A 312 -14.98 -4.21 -0.80
N ARG A 313 -13.85 -3.52 -0.57
CA ARG A 313 -13.79 -2.41 0.41
C ARG A 313 -14.53 -1.15 -0.01
N ALA A 314 -14.63 -0.89 -1.32
CA ALA A 314 -15.41 0.23 -1.82
C ALA A 314 -16.92 -0.03 -1.76
N VAL A 315 -17.37 -1.29 -1.67
CA VAL A 315 -18.79 -1.67 -1.75
C VAL A 315 -19.69 -0.85 -0.80
N PRO A 316 -19.42 -0.75 0.52
CA PRO A 316 -20.30 0.01 1.39
C PRO A 316 -20.36 1.50 1.04
N PHE A 317 -19.22 2.08 0.65
CA PHE A 317 -19.13 3.50 0.32
C PHE A 317 -19.80 3.82 -1.03
N ALA A 318 -19.52 3.05 -2.06
CA ALA A 318 -20.17 3.16 -3.37
C ALA A 318 -21.69 2.97 -3.25
N HIS A 319 -22.13 2.01 -2.42
CA HIS A 319 -23.55 1.80 -2.13
C HIS A 319 -24.19 3.03 -1.48
N ALA A 320 -23.55 3.59 -0.45
CA ALA A 320 -24.04 4.80 0.21
C ALA A 320 -24.11 6.02 -0.75
N VAL A 321 -23.12 6.16 -1.64
CA VAL A 321 -23.10 7.23 -2.64
C VAL A 321 -24.24 7.07 -3.64
N ARG A 322 -24.45 5.87 -4.19
CA ARG A 322 -25.57 5.59 -5.10
C ARG A 322 -26.92 5.90 -4.46
N GLN A 323 -27.12 5.47 -3.22
CA GLN A 323 -28.38 5.69 -2.49
C GLN A 323 -28.68 7.17 -2.25
N ALA A 324 -27.64 8.01 -2.09
CA ALA A 324 -27.82 9.44 -1.92
C ALA A 324 -28.01 10.21 -3.24
N LEU A 325 -27.61 9.61 -4.37
CA LEU A 325 -27.57 10.26 -5.69
C LEU A 325 -28.39 9.47 -6.75
N PRO A 326 -29.68 9.15 -6.50
CA PRO A 326 -30.44 8.24 -7.36
C PRO A 326 -30.74 8.77 -8.77
N GLY A 327 -30.52 10.06 -9.03
CA GLY A 327 -30.77 10.70 -10.33
C GLY A 327 -29.54 10.88 -11.22
N LEU A 328 -28.35 10.51 -10.74
CA LEU A 328 -27.11 10.61 -11.52
C LEU A 328 -26.78 9.26 -12.17
N PRO A 329 -26.39 9.23 -13.45
CA PRO A 329 -25.88 8.03 -14.10
C PRO A 329 -24.77 7.40 -13.26
N PHE A 330 -24.94 6.12 -12.92
CA PHE A 330 -24.07 5.42 -11.99
C PHE A 330 -23.50 4.15 -12.61
N VAL A 331 -22.17 4.13 -12.78
CA VAL A 331 -21.41 2.98 -13.25
C VAL A 331 -20.69 2.32 -12.08
N TRP A 332 -20.96 1.04 -11.85
CA TRP A 332 -20.27 0.25 -10.85
C TRP A 332 -19.17 -0.60 -11.50
N HIS A 333 -17.91 -0.33 -11.18
CA HIS A 333 -16.75 -1.06 -11.69
C HIS A 333 -16.16 -1.91 -10.56
N PHE A 334 -16.38 -3.22 -10.61
CA PHE A 334 -16.03 -4.14 -9.55
C PHE A 334 -14.90 -5.09 -9.96
N LYS A 335 -14.06 -5.41 -8.98
CA LYS A 335 -12.86 -6.22 -9.07
C LYS A 335 -12.72 -7.02 -7.76
N GLU A 336 -11.96 -8.11 -7.78
CA GLU A 336 -11.73 -9.06 -6.67
C GLU A 336 -12.84 -10.07 -6.34
N ALA A 337 -13.79 -10.35 -7.24
CA ALA A 337 -14.77 -11.43 -7.12
C ALA A 337 -15.72 -11.34 -5.88
N PRO A 338 -16.95 -11.89 -5.94
CA PRO A 338 -17.96 -11.63 -4.92
C PRO A 338 -17.70 -12.32 -3.58
N GLN A 339 -16.85 -13.35 -3.53
CA GLN A 339 -16.67 -14.22 -2.35
C GLN A 339 -16.18 -13.43 -1.13
N ARG A 340 -15.34 -12.40 -1.31
CA ARG A 340 -14.87 -11.54 -0.20
C ARG A 340 -16.02 -10.75 0.42
N SER A 341 -16.88 -10.15 -0.40
CA SER A 341 -18.06 -9.43 0.06
C SER A 341 -19.06 -10.36 0.76
N VAL A 342 -19.20 -11.62 0.31
CA VAL A 342 -20.04 -12.63 0.96
C VAL A 342 -19.53 -12.94 2.38
N VAL A 343 -18.25 -13.26 2.53
CA VAL A 343 -17.65 -13.60 3.84
C VAL A 343 -17.75 -12.43 4.83
N ARG A 344 -17.76 -11.20 4.33
CA ARG A 344 -17.88 -9.98 5.14
C ARG A 344 -19.32 -9.57 5.46
N GLY A 345 -20.32 -10.25 4.91
CA GLY A 345 -21.73 -9.88 5.04
C GLY A 345 -22.12 -8.65 4.20
N GLU A 346 -21.28 -8.23 3.25
CA GLU A 346 -21.48 -7.08 2.37
C GLU A 346 -22.22 -7.47 1.07
N TRP A 347 -22.50 -8.77 0.87
CA TRP A 347 -23.22 -9.28 -0.31
C TRP A 347 -24.54 -8.55 -0.62
N PRO A 348 -25.43 -8.25 0.35
CA PRO A 348 -26.67 -7.53 0.04
C PRO A 348 -26.42 -6.15 -0.61
N MET A 349 -25.38 -5.43 -0.17
CA MET A 349 -25.00 -4.13 -0.75
C MET A 349 -24.39 -4.30 -2.14
N LEU A 350 -23.51 -5.29 -2.32
CA LEU A 350 -22.92 -5.60 -3.64
C LEU A 350 -24.00 -6.02 -4.65
N ALA A 351 -24.95 -6.87 -4.23
CA ALA A 351 -26.06 -7.28 -5.07
C ALA A 351 -26.96 -6.09 -5.45
N ASP A 352 -27.23 -5.18 -4.52
CA ASP A 352 -27.99 -3.94 -4.81
C ASP A 352 -27.26 -3.02 -5.78
N LEU A 353 -25.93 -2.87 -5.64
CA LEU A 353 -25.10 -2.13 -6.60
C LEU A 353 -25.18 -2.75 -8.00
N VAL A 354 -24.99 -4.06 -8.11
CA VAL A 354 -24.98 -4.77 -9.40
C VAL A 354 -26.37 -4.73 -10.07
N CYS A 355 -27.44 -4.92 -9.31
CA CYS A 355 -28.80 -4.84 -9.86
C CYS A 355 -29.25 -3.41 -10.17
N GLY A 356 -28.74 -2.44 -9.43
CA GLY A 356 -29.27 -1.07 -9.42
C GLY A 356 -28.45 -0.06 -10.23
N ALA A 357 -27.20 -0.34 -10.55
CA ALA A 357 -26.39 0.53 -11.40
C ALA A 357 -26.94 0.60 -12.84
N ASP A 358 -26.64 1.70 -13.53
CA ASP A 358 -27.01 1.89 -14.92
C ASP A 358 -26.11 1.06 -15.86
N ALA A 359 -24.86 0.86 -15.43
CA ALA A 359 -23.95 -0.13 -16.00
C ALA A 359 -23.04 -0.73 -14.94
N VAL A 360 -22.62 -1.98 -15.15
CA VAL A 360 -21.68 -2.69 -14.29
C VAL A 360 -20.52 -3.19 -15.12
N LEU A 361 -19.30 -3.01 -14.65
CA LEU A 361 -18.09 -3.52 -15.27
C LEU A 361 -17.43 -4.51 -14.31
N LEU A 362 -17.17 -5.72 -14.81
CA LEU A 362 -16.58 -6.83 -14.05
C LEU A 362 -15.24 -7.22 -14.67
N ALA A 363 -14.34 -7.81 -13.87
CA ALA A 363 -12.96 -8.01 -14.29
C ALA A 363 -12.83 -9.07 -15.39
N THR A 364 -13.70 -10.07 -15.39
CA THR A 364 -13.64 -11.23 -16.31
C THR A 364 -15.03 -11.59 -16.84
N GLU A 365 -15.06 -12.34 -17.95
CA GLU A 365 -16.32 -12.86 -18.51
C GLU A 365 -16.98 -13.87 -17.57
N GLU A 366 -16.19 -14.70 -16.90
CA GLU A 366 -16.70 -15.67 -15.95
C GLU A 366 -17.27 -14.99 -14.70
N GLU A 367 -16.66 -13.89 -14.24
CA GLU A 367 -17.22 -13.08 -13.15
C GLU A 367 -18.54 -12.44 -13.58
N ARG A 368 -18.62 -11.89 -14.79
CA ARG A 368 -19.86 -11.38 -15.39
C ARG A 368 -20.96 -12.44 -15.40
N ASP A 369 -20.65 -13.62 -15.93
CA ASP A 369 -21.62 -14.69 -16.08
C ASP A 369 -22.01 -15.23 -14.70
N TRP A 370 -21.08 -15.29 -13.76
CA TRP A 370 -21.36 -15.65 -12.37
C TRP A 370 -22.40 -14.71 -11.75
N PHE A 371 -22.24 -13.38 -11.88
CA PHE A 371 -23.20 -12.41 -11.37
C PHE A 371 -24.56 -12.53 -12.06
N ALA A 372 -24.58 -12.73 -13.38
CA ALA A 372 -25.80 -12.97 -14.13
C ALA A 372 -26.57 -14.19 -13.63
N LEU A 373 -25.86 -15.29 -13.31
CA LEU A 373 -26.46 -16.48 -12.70
C LEU A 373 -26.93 -16.23 -11.26
N ALA A 374 -26.06 -15.67 -10.42
CA ALA A 374 -26.31 -15.50 -8.98
C ALA A 374 -27.45 -14.50 -8.70
N LEU A 375 -27.66 -13.54 -9.60
CA LEU A 375 -28.70 -12.53 -9.54
C LEU A 375 -29.76 -12.71 -10.65
N SER A 376 -29.92 -13.94 -11.15
CA SER A 376 -30.89 -14.27 -12.18
C SER A 376 -32.29 -13.76 -11.82
N GLY A 377 -32.92 -13.03 -12.75
CA GLY A 377 -34.23 -12.40 -12.57
C GLY A 377 -34.22 -11.10 -11.75
N ARG A 378 -33.05 -10.66 -11.26
CA ARG A 378 -32.87 -9.39 -10.54
C ARG A 378 -31.94 -8.40 -11.25
N VAL A 379 -31.03 -8.88 -12.09
CA VAL A 379 -30.13 -8.05 -12.90
C VAL A 379 -30.48 -8.16 -14.38
N ASP A 380 -30.35 -7.06 -15.10
CA ASP A 380 -30.40 -7.05 -16.57
C ASP A 380 -29.00 -7.39 -17.12
N PRO A 381 -28.82 -8.54 -17.80
CA PRO A 381 -27.52 -8.93 -18.34
C PRO A 381 -26.95 -7.92 -19.35
N ALA A 382 -27.79 -7.11 -20.02
CA ALA A 382 -27.32 -6.10 -20.97
C ALA A 382 -26.53 -4.97 -20.30
N ARG A 383 -26.68 -4.80 -18.98
CA ARG A 383 -25.91 -3.82 -18.19
C ARG A 383 -24.56 -4.33 -17.73
N LEU A 384 -24.30 -5.64 -17.86
CA LEU A 384 -23.08 -6.27 -17.37
C LEU A 384 -22.01 -6.32 -18.48
N GLY A 385 -20.98 -5.48 -18.35
CA GLY A 385 -19.81 -5.44 -19.21
C GLY A 385 -18.55 -6.02 -18.55
N VAL A 386 -17.49 -6.16 -19.35
CA VAL A 386 -16.18 -6.67 -18.89
C VAL A 386 -15.09 -5.64 -19.15
N LEU A 387 -14.45 -5.20 -18.07
CA LEU A 387 -13.25 -4.37 -18.07
C LEU A 387 -12.52 -4.65 -16.76
N ASP A 388 -11.25 -5.02 -16.84
CA ASP A 388 -10.44 -5.15 -15.63
C ASP A 388 -10.08 -3.75 -15.08
N GLY A 389 -10.51 -3.49 -13.84
CA GLY A 389 -10.27 -2.23 -13.14
C GLY A 389 -8.84 -2.01 -12.67
N ASP A 390 -7.94 -2.98 -12.85
CA ASP A 390 -6.54 -2.91 -12.43
C ASP A 390 -5.55 -2.90 -13.61
N LEU A 391 -5.99 -2.60 -14.84
CA LEU A 391 -5.08 -2.52 -15.97
C LEU A 391 -4.07 -1.36 -15.82
N PRO A 392 -2.78 -1.58 -16.16
CA PRO A 392 -1.76 -0.54 -16.12
C PRO A 392 -1.96 0.51 -17.20
N LYS A 393 -1.42 1.70 -16.98
CA LYS A 393 -1.34 2.75 -18.00
C LYS A 393 -0.34 2.37 -19.10
N ARG A 394 -0.65 2.69 -20.36
CA ARG A 394 0.20 2.39 -21.54
C ARG A 394 1.61 2.94 -21.42
N ASP A 395 1.78 4.08 -20.76
CA ASP A 395 3.06 4.75 -20.52
C ASP A 395 4.10 3.86 -19.83
N TRP A 396 3.68 2.80 -19.15
CA TRP A 396 4.59 1.84 -18.54
C TRP A 396 5.20 0.84 -19.54
N LEU A 397 4.68 0.78 -20.77
CA LEU A 397 5.24 -0.05 -21.85
C LEU A 397 6.46 0.57 -22.54
N ASP A 398 6.74 1.86 -22.29
CA ASP A 398 7.72 2.65 -23.04
C ASP A 398 9.19 2.30 -22.69
N ALA A 399 9.42 1.62 -21.57
CA ALA A 399 10.77 1.21 -21.17
C ALA A 399 11.34 0.12 -22.11
N PRO A 400 12.66 0.11 -22.37
CA PRO A 400 13.28 -0.89 -23.23
C PRO A 400 13.29 -2.27 -22.57
N LEU A 401 13.26 -3.32 -23.39
CA LEU A 401 13.49 -4.70 -22.96
C LEU A 401 14.96 -4.93 -22.62
N SER A 402 15.23 -5.85 -21.69
CA SER A 402 16.57 -6.30 -21.33
C SER A 402 16.89 -7.67 -21.94
N PRO A 403 18.19 -8.01 -22.12
CA PRO A 403 18.60 -9.37 -22.43
C PRO A 403 18.11 -10.37 -21.39
N ARG A 404 17.78 -11.58 -21.85
CA ARG A 404 17.27 -12.65 -20.98
C ARG A 404 18.43 -13.32 -20.24
N LEU A 405 18.18 -13.78 -19.02
CA LEU A 405 19.17 -14.52 -18.24
C LEU A 405 19.53 -15.86 -18.90
N SER A 406 18.52 -16.54 -19.46
CA SER A 406 18.69 -17.81 -20.19
C SER A 406 19.57 -17.71 -21.43
N GLU A 407 19.80 -16.52 -21.98
CA GLU A 407 20.77 -16.32 -23.07
C GLU A 407 22.22 -16.49 -22.58
N ALA A 408 22.47 -16.32 -21.28
CA ALA A 408 23.80 -16.43 -20.70
C ALA A 408 24.12 -17.85 -20.21
N ASP A 409 23.17 -18.55 -19.59
CA ASP A 409 23.39 -19.86 -18.96
C ASP A 409 22.61 -21.01 -19.61
N GLY A 410 21.67 -20.72 -20.52
CA GLY A 410 20.84 -21.73 -21.18
C GLY A 410 19.77 -22.36 -20.28
N GLN A 411 19.58 -21.85 -19.06
CA GLN A 411 18.61 -22.38 -18.10
C GLN A 411 17.36 -21.50 -18.05
N PRO A 412 16.16 -22.07 -17.80
CA PRO A 412 14.94 -21.28 -17.73
C PRO A 412 14.81 -20.50 -16.41
N HIS A 413 14.41 -19.23 -16.52
CA HIS A 413 14.14 -18.33 -15.39
C HIS A 413 12.68 -17.86 -15.37
N ALA A 414 11.98 -18.09 -14.26
CA ALA A 414 10.61 -17.66 -14.06
C ALA A 414 10.50 -16.61 -12.95
N ALA A 415 9.75 -15.53 -13.21
CA ALA A 415 9.51 -14.45 -12.26
C ALA A 415 8.16 -14.60 -11.54
N VAL A 416 8.18 -14.46 -10.23
CA VAL A 416 7.00 -14.42 -9.36
C VAL A 416 6.92 -13.03 -8.75
N VAL A 417 5.97 -12.22 -9.22
CA VAL A 417 5.77 -10.85 -8.72
C VAL A 417 4.67 -10.82 -7.66
N GLY A 418 5.00 -10.32 -6.47
CA GLY A 418 4.10 -10.28 -5.33
C GLY A 418 4.10 -11.60 -4.56
N ARG A 419 3.00 -11.89 -3.85
CA ARG A 419 2.89 -13.12 -3.04
C ARG A 419 3.11 -14.36 -3.91
N PRO A 420 3.94 -15.33 -3.51
CA PRO A 420 4.14 -16.56 -4.26
C PRO A 420 2.95 -17.52 -4.04
N SER A 421 1.73 -17.06 -4.37
CA SER A 421 0.48 -17.75 -4.07
C SER A 421 0.44 -19.13 -4.68
N GLY A 422 0.24 -20.12 -3.81
CA GLY A 422 0.28 -21.52 -4.17
C GLY A 422 1.68 -22.12 -4.06
N LEU A 423 2.79 -21.38 -4.22
CA LEU A 423 4.13 -21.95 -4.08
C LEU A 423 4.51 -22.28 -2.63
N ASP A 424 5.23 -23.39 -2.47
CA ASP A 424 5.73 -23.92 -1.20
C ASP A 424 7.16 -24.46 -1.39
N LEU A 425 7.78 -24.90 -0.30
CA LEU A 425 9.14 -25.43 -0.29
C LEU A 425 9.34 -26.56 -1.30
N ASP A 426 8.46 -27.56 -1.28
CA ASP A 426 8.60 -28.77 -2.08
C ASP A 426 8.55 -28.43 -3.57
N TRP A 427 7.68 -27.51 -3.96
CA TRP A 427 7.61 -27.05 -5.33
C TRP A 427 8.84 -26.29 -5.80
N VAL A 428 9.34 -25.32 -5.02
CA VAL A 428 10.52 -24.55 -5.45
C VAL A 428 11.76 -25.43 -5.53
N LEU A 429 11.88 -26.43 -4.66
CA LEU A 429 12.97 -27.42 -4.73
C LEU A 429 12.80 -28.37 -5.92
N ALA A 430 11.58 -28.84 -6.19
CA ALA A 430 11.31 -29.68 -7.35
C ALA A 430 11.62 -28.98 -8.69
N LEU A 431 11.41 -27.66 -8.75
CA LEU A 431 11.81 -26.82 -9.89
C LEU A 431 13.34 -26.70 -9.98
N ALA A 432 14.01 -26.44 -8.86
CA ALA A 432 15.46 -26.36 -8.81
C ALA A 432 16.14 -27.67 -9.26
N ASP A 433 15.62 -28.83 -8.85
CA ASP A 433 16.10 -30.16 -9.28
C ASP A 433 15.98 -30.37 -10.80
N ARG A 434 15.11 -29.60 -11.47
CA ARG A 434 14.90 -29.61 -12.92
C ARG A 434 15.59 -28.46 -13.64
N GLY A 435 16.43 -27.70 -12.94
CA GLY A 435 17.19 -26.60 -13.51
C GLY A 435 16.39 -25.32 -13.76
N VAL A 436 15.24 -25.14 -13.11
CA VAL A 436 14.41 -23.94 -13.26
C VAL A 436 14.75 -22.93 -12.15
N HIS A 437 15.11 -21.72 -12.56
CA HIS A 437 15.37 -20.61 -11.65
C HIS A 437 14.06 -19.89 -11.28
N THR A 438 13.80 -19.73 -9.99
CA THR A 438 12.63 -19.02 -9.46
C THR A 438 13.05 -17.68 -8.87
N HIS A 439 12.56 -16.59 -9.45
CA HIS A 439 12.88 -15.22 -9.05
C HIS A 439 11.68 -14.58 -8.34
N LEU A 440 11.78 -14.39 -7.03
CA LEU A 440 10.72 -13.86 -6.17
C LEU A 440 10.89 -12.35 -5.99
N TYR A 441 9.90 -11.57 -6.40
CA TYR A 441 9.84 -10.12 -6.24
C TYR A 441 8.76 -9.72 -5.22
N GLY A 442 9.10 -8.78 -4.35
CA GLY A 442 8.14 -8.16 -3.44
C GLY A 442 8.51 -8.35 -1.97
N GLN A 443 7.51 -8.29 -1.10
CA GLN A 443 7.69 -8.36 0.35
C GLN A 443 7.77 -9.80 0.86
N VAL A 444 8.72 -10.54 0.30
CA VAL A 444 8.90 -11.97 0.60
C VAL A 444 9.31 -12.19 2.07
N ARG A 445 9.71 -11.15 2.82
CA ARG A 445 10.17 -11.22 4.23
C ARG A 445 9.32 -10.44 5.25
N ALA A 446 8.19 -9.84 4.85
CA ALA A 446 7.38 -9.04 5.78
C ALA A 446 6.63 -9.93 6.80
N PRO A 447 6.61 -9.60 8.10
CA PRO A 447 5.74 -10.29 9.06
C PRO A 447 4.26 -10.01 8.78
N GLY A 448 3.35 -10.84 9.32
CA GLY A 448 1.89 -10.65 9.21
C GLY A 448 1.21 -11.51 8.14
N PRO A 449 -0.13 -11.39 7.98
CA PRO A 449 -0.92 -12.26 7.08
C PRO A 449 -0.57 -12.09 5.59
N LYS A 450 0.09 -10.99 5.20
CA LYS A 450 0.60 -10.79 3.84
C LYS A 450 1.95 -11.48 3.57
N GLY A 451 2.74 -11.81 4.60
CA GLY A 451 4.06 -12.45 4.47
C GLY A 451 4.25 -13.74 5.29
N SER A 452 3.15 -14.40 5.65
CA SER A 452 3.11 -15.74 6.26
C SER A 452 3.69 -16.87 5.38
N TRP A 453 4.22 -16.54 4.20
CA TRP A 453 4.84 -17.45 3.24
C TRP A 453 6.37 -17.52 3.39
N THR A 454 6.94 -16.79 4.35
CA THR A 454 8.37 -16.82 4.71
C THR A 454 8.82 -18.14 5.30
N GLY A 455 7.90 -18.93 5.87
CA GLY A 455 8.23 -20.13 6.65
C GLY A 455 9.07 -21.16 5.90
N TRP A 456 9.04 -21.15 4.57
CA TRP A 456 9.85 -22.03 3.73
C TRP A 456 11.02 -21.33 3.02
N LEU A 457 11.05 -19.99 2.98
CA LEU A 457 11.99 -19.26 2.12
C LEU A 457 13.45 -19.45 2.53
N ASP A 458 13.73 -19.35 3.84
CA ASP A 458 15.10 -19.50 4.33
C ASP A 458 15.62 -20.92 4.08
N GLU A 459 14.76 -21.93 4.18
CA GLU A 459 15.12 -23.31 3.82
C GLU A 459 15.35 -23.47 2.31
N ALA A 460 14.49 -22.89 1.47
CA ALA A 460 14.64 -22.92 0.03
C ALA A 460 15.97 -22.27 -0.42
N LEU A 461 16.31 -21.11 0.14
CA LEU A 461 17.58 -20.42 -0.10
C LEU A 461 18.79 -21.23 0.38
N ALA A 462 18.66 -21.95 1.51
CA ALA A 462 19.72 -22.80 2.01
C ALA A 462 19.95 -24.04 1.15
N ARG A 463 18.87 -24.66 0.64
CA ARG A 463 18.92 -25.93 -0.11
C ARG A 463 19.13 -25.75 -1.61
N ALA A 464 18.71 -24.64 -2.19
CA ALA A 464 18.82 -24.35 -3.62
C ALA A 464 19.32 -22.91 -3.91
N PRO A 465 20.47 -22.48 -3.34
CA PRO A 465 20.95 -21.09 -3.44
C PRO A 465 21.27 -20.62 -4.87
N GLY A 466 21.47 -21.53 -5.81
CA GLY A 466 21.69 -21.20 -7.23
C GLY A 466 20.39 -21.01 -8.03
N PHE A 467 19.26 -21.51 -7.53
CA PHE A 467 18.00 -21.57 -8.27
C PHE A 467 16.89 -20.73 -7.66
N VAL A 468 16.95 -20.39 -6.37
CA VAL A 468 15.96 -19.53 -5.72
C VAL A 468 16.57 -18.15 -5.46
N HIS A 469 15.96 -17.12 -6.04
CA HIS A 469 16.45 -15.75 -6.02
C HIS A 469 15.40 -14.82 -5.41
N VAL A 470 15.80 -13.91 -4.54
CA VAL A 470 14.90 -12.91 -3.93
C VAL A 470 15.36 -11.52 -4.32
N HIS A 471 14.41 -10.71 -4.78
CA HIS A 471 14.64 -9.36 -5.27
C HIS A 471 13.78 -8.35 -4.51
N PRO A 472 14.22 -7.08 -4.39
CA PRO A 472 13.36 -5.98 -3.97
C PRO A 472 12.11 -5.89 -4.86
N ALA A 473 11.03 -5.28 -4.36
CA ALA A 473 9.87 -5.03 -5.21
C ALA A 473 10.24 -4.08 -6.37
N VAL A 474 9.60 -4.27 -7.51
CA VAL A 474 9.82 -3.46 -8.72
C VAL A 474 8.61 -2.58 -9.00
N GLY A 475 8.85 -1.29 -9.20
CA GLY A 475 7.82 -0.30 -9.55
C GLY A 475 7.47 -0.32 -11.04
N PRO A 476 6.33 0.26 -11.42
CA PRO A 476 5.87 0.33 -12.81
C PRO A 476 6.85 1.00 -13.77
N GLU A 477 7.66 1.92 -13.28
CA GLU A 477 8.74 2.57 -14.01
C GLU A 477 9.78 1.60 -14.59
N ASP A 478 9.96 0.44 -13.96
CA ASP A 478 11.00 -0.53 -14.30
C ASP A 478 10.46 -1.92 -14.66
N TRP A 479 9.13 -2.15 -14.63
CA TRP A 479 8.55 -3.46 -14.95
C TRP A 479 9.06 -4.05 -16.27
N VAL A 480 9.02 -3.27 -17.36
CA VAL A 480 9.45 -3.79 -18.66
C VAL A 480 10.94 -4.09 -18.66
N ARG A 481 11.77 -3.19 -18.14
CA ARG A 481 13.23 -3.35 -18.17
C ARG A 481 13.68 -4.52 -17.29
N GLU A 482 13.18 -4.59 -16.07
CA GLU A 482 13.62 -5.58 -15.10
C GLU A 482 13.00 -6.95 -15.34
N LEU A 483 11.69 -7.02 -15.56
CA LEU A 483 11.00 -8.31 -15.67
C LEU A 483 11.22 -8.98 -17.04
N SER A 484 11.53 -8.24 -18.11
CA SER A 484 11.80 -8.85 -19.44
C SER A 484 13.05 -9.74 -19.49
N ARG A 485 13.86 -9.73 -18.43
CA ARG A 485 15.03 -10.60 -18.26
C ARG A 485 14.67 -12.08 -18.08
N TYR A 486 13.41 -12.39 -17.80
CA TYR A 486 12.91 -13.72 -17.45
C TYR A 486 12.19 -14.39 -18.61
N ASP A 487 12.16 -15.72 -18.65
CA ASP A 487 11.51 -16.51 -19.71
C ASP A 487 9.99 -16.55 -19.57
N ALA A 488 9.48 -16.53 -18.35
CA ALA A 488 8.06 -16.49 -18.08
C ALA A 488 7.74 -15.79 -16.75
N GLY A 489 6.49 -15.38 -16.61
CA GLY A 489 5.90 -14.91 -15.36
C GLY A 489 5.00 -15.97 -14.72
N TRP A 490 4.91 -15.97 -13.39
CA TRP A 490 4.15 -16.97 -12.62
C TRP A 490 2.84 -16.42 -12.07
N LEU A 491 1.72 -17.05 -12.45
CA LEU A 491 0.38 -16.79 -11.88
C LEU A 491 0.07 -17.69 -10.69
N HIS A 492 -1.05 -17.47 -9.99
CA HIS A 492 -1.40 -18.27 -8.83
C HIS A 492 -1.50 -19.76 -9.16
N ARG A 493 -0.92 -20.61 -8.30
CA ARG A 493 -1.10 -22.06 -8.35
C ARG A 493 -2.23 -22.46 -7.40
N PHE A 494 -3.25 -23.15 -7.91
CA PHE A 494 -4.41 -23.59 -7.13
C PHE A 494 -5.17 -24.69 -7.88
N ASP A 495 -5.88 -25.52 -7.12
CA ASP A 495 -6.75 -26.56 -7.66
C ASP A 495 -8.20 -26.05 -7.72
N ALA A 496 -8.71 -25.86 -8.93
CA ALA A 496 -10.09 -25.46 -9.16
C ALA A 496 -11.05 -26.66 -9.02
N VAL A 497 -12.04 -26.53 -8.14
CA VAL A 497 -12.99 -27.61 -7.80
C VAL A 497 -14.43 -27.34 -8.28
N ASN A 498 -14.62 -26.36 -9.16
CA ASN A 498 -15.96 -25.99 -9.64
C ASN A 498 -16.56 -26.99 -10.63
N GLY A 499 -15.74 -27.83 -11.28
CA GLY A 499 -16.19 -28.91 -12.14
C GLY A 499 -17.02 -28.43 -13.34
N GLY A 500 -16.73 -27.22 -13.83
CA GLY A 500 -17.40 -26.62 -14.98
C GLY A 500 -18.64 -25.81 -14.62
N ASP A 501 -19.03 -25.78 -13.35
CA ASP A 501 -20.20 -25.08 -12.86
C ASP A 501 -19.82 -23.77 -12.19
N LEU A 502 -20.09 -22.65 -12.88
CA LEU A 502 -19.79 -21.31 -12.36
C LEU A 502 -20.40 -21.05 -10.98
N ARG A 503 -21.55 -21.64 -10.62
CA ARG A 503 -22.15 -21.43 -9.28
C ARG A 503 -21.24 -21.92 -8.15
N ARG A 504 -20.31 -22.82 -8.45
CA ARG A 504 -19.31 -23.37 -7.54
C ARG A 504 -17.95 -22.67 -7.63
N ALA A 505 -17.82 -21.68 -8.52
CA ALA A 505 -16.58 -20.95 -8.72
C ALA A 505 -16.19 -20.17 -7.45
N THR A 506 -14.91 -20.25 -7.14
CA THR A 506 -14.24 -19.59 -6.02
C THR A 506 -13.66 -18.26 -6.46
N TRP A 507 -12.97 -17.58 -5.54
CA TRP A 507 -12.25 -16.34 -5.86
C TRP A 507 -11.16 -16.57 -6.91
N ASP A 508 -10.34 -17.62 -6.76
CA ASP A 508 -9.24 -17.91 -7.69
C ASP A 508 -9.74 -18.28 -9.10
N ASP A 509 -10.93 -18.88 -9.20
CA ASP A 509 -11.55 -19.24 -10.47
C ASP A 509 -11.98 -18.01 -11.30
N LEU A 510 -12.48 -16.96 -10.62
CA LEU A 510 -13.09 -15.79 -11.26
C LEU A 510 -12.13 -14.59 -11.39
N ASN A 511 -11.18 -14.48 -10.46
CA ASN A 511 -10.36 -13.30 -10.33
C ASN A 511 -9.32 -13.18 -11.46
N SER A 512 -9.12 -11.96 -11.94
CA SER A 512 -7.96 -11.60 -12.77
C SER A 512 -6.84 -11.06 -11.85
N PRO A 513 -5.68 -11.72 -11.70
CA PRO A 513 -4.65 -11.24 -10.79
C PRO A 513 -3.92 -10.02 -11.38
N ALA A 514 -3.71 -8.97 -10.58
CA ALA A 514 -3.04 -7.73 -11.02
C ALA A 514 -1.64 -7.94 -11.63
N ARG A 515 -0.96 -9.06 -11.31
CA ARG A 515 0.34 -9.41 -11.90
C ARG A 515 0.25 -9.83 -13.37
N LEU A 516 -0.91 -10.30 -13.86
CA LEU A 516 -1.09 -10.75 -15.24
C LEU A 516 -0.74 -9.64 -16.24
N PRO A 517 -1.36 -8.45 -16.20
CA PRO A 517 -1.03 -7.39 -17.14
C PRO A 517 0.38 -6.81 -16.90
N VAL A 518 0.91 -6.86 -15.67
CA VAL A 518 2.30 -6.45 -15.36
C VAL A 518 3.34 -7.32 -16.05
N LEU A 519 3.15 -8.64 -16.00
CA LEU A 519 4.07 -9.60 -16.64
C LEU A 519 3.94 -9.55 -18.16
N LEU A 520 2.72 -9.38 -18.70
CA LEU A 520 2.51 -9.16 -20.13
C LEU A 520 3.12 -7.83 -20.60
N ALA A 521 3.09 -6.76 -19.80
CA ALA A 521 3.75 -5.50 -20.12
C ALA A 521 5.25 -5.71 -20.42
N ALA A 522 5.91 -6.55 -19.63
CA ALA A 522 7.30 -6.96 -19.82
C ALA A 522 7.51 -8.00 -20.95
N GLY A 523 6.46 -8.40 -21.64
CA GLY A 523 6.53 -9.37 -22.74
C GLY A 523 6.71 -10.81 -22.28
N LEU A 524 6.31 -11.15 -21.07
CA LEU A 524 6.46 -12.50 -20.54
C LEU A 524 5.22 -13.35 -20.84
N PRO A 525 5.37 -14.58 -21.39
CA PRO A 525 4.30 -15.57 -21.30
C PRO A 525 4.10 -16.01 -19.85
N LEU A 526 2.95 -16.63 -19.57
CA LEU A 526 2.47 -16.81 -18.21
C LEU A 526 2.27 -18.28 -17.86
N LEU A 527 3.01 -18.75 -16.85
CA LEU A 527 2.84 -20.06 -16.25
C LEU A 527 1.54 -20.09 -15.45
N GLN A 528 0.65 -21.01 -15.82
CA GLN A 528 -0.64 -21.21 -15.17
C GLN A 528 -0.90 -22.71 -14.98
N GLN A 529 -1.24 -23.11 -13.75
CA GLN A 529 -1.65 -24.50 -13.49
C GLN A 529 -2.92 -24.79 -14.29
N ALA A 530 -2.92 -25.90 -15.02
CA ALA A 530 -4.05 -26.34 -15.82
C ALA A 530 -5.09 -27.06 -14.96
N ASN A 531 -6.34 -26.61 -15.05
CA ASN A 531 -7.49 -27.11 -14.29
C ASN A 531 -8.53 -27.76 -15.21
N PRO A 532 -8.24 -28.95 -15.77
CA PRO A 532 -9.13 -29.60 -16.73
C PRO A 532 -10.50 -29.89 -16.12
N GLY A 533 -11.55 -29.54 -16.85
CA GLY A 533 -12.93 -29.74 -16.42
C GLY A 533 -13.46 -28.67 -15.47
N SER A 534 -12.65 -27.68 -15.08
CA SER A 534 -13.09 -26.50 -14.32
C SER A 534 -13.09 -25.25 -15.20
N VAL A 535 -13.90 -24.25 -14.83
CA VAL A 535 -13.89 -22.92 -15.44
C VAL A 535 -12.94 -22.03 -14.64
N VAL A 536 -11.93 -21.46 -15.30
CA VAL A 536 -10.93 -20.59 -14.70
C VAL A 536 -10.67 -19.41 -15.65
N SER A 537 -10.98 -18.19 -15.21
CA SER A 537 -10.93 -16.99 -16.06
C SER A 537 -9.58 -16.74 -16.70
N VAL A 538 -8.52 -16.85 -15.89
CA VAL A 538 -7.16 -16.61 -16.39
C VAL A 538 -6.78 -17.61 -17.47
N GLU A 539 -7.21 -18.87 -17.39
CA GLU A 539 -6.88 -19.83 -18.44
C GLU A 539 -7.54 -19.50 -19.78
N ARG A 540 -8.78 -18.99 -19.77
CA ARG A 540 -9.45 -18.54 -21.01
C ARG A 540 -8.67 -17.39 -21.65
N VAL A 541 -8.38 -16.34 -20.88
CA VAL A 541 -7.62 -15.16 -21.35
C VAL A 541 -6.28 -15.59 -21.96
N LEU A 542 -5.53 -16.45 -21.26
CA LEU A 542 -4.23 -16.92 -21.73
C LEU A 542 -4.30 -17.79 -23.00
N ARG A 543 -5.37 -18.57 -23.17
CA ARG A 543 -5.59 -19.37 -24.39
C ARG A 543 -5.96 -18.50 -25.59
N GLU A 544 -6.83 -17.52 -25.39
CA GLU A 544 -7.24 -16.58 -26.43
C GLU A 544 -6.06 -15.74 -26.94
N ASP A 545 -5.20 -15.28 -26.03
CA ASP A 545 -4.03 -14.50 -26.39
C ASP A 545 -2.84 -15.36 -26.85
N GLY A 546 -2.87 -16.67 -26.62
CA GLY A 546 -1.76 -17.58 -26.89
C GLY A 546 -0.55 -17.36 -25.96
N THR A 547 -0.76 -16.76 -24.78
CA THR A 547 0.30 -16.36 -23.85
C THR A 547 0.50 -17.35 -22.69
N GLY A 548 -0.35 -18.37 -22.58
CA GLY A 548 -0.31 -19.35 -21.49
C GLY A 548 0.72 -20.47 -21.69
N LEU A 549 1.49 -20.73 -20.65
CA LEU A 549 2.32 -21.93 -20.47
C LEU A 549 1.65 -22.80 -19.41
N PHE A 550 0.90 -23.80 -19.86
CA PHE A 550 0.04 -24.62 -18.98
C PHE A 550 0.79 -25.83 -18.43
N TYR A 551 0.64 -26.10 -17.13
CA TYR A 551 1.34 -27.20 -16.46
C TYR A 551 0.46 -27.91 -15.42
N ARG A 552 0.80 -29.15 -15.06
CA ARG A 552 0.19 -29.89 -13.93
C ARG A 552 1.22 -30.48 -12.96
N SER A 553 2.50 -30.44 -13.32
CA SER A 553 3.60 -30.99 -12.53
C SER A 553 4.87 -30.15 -12.71
N ALA A 554 5.87 -30.35 -11.86
CA ALA A 554 7.16 -29.67 -12.02
C ALA A 554 7.89 -30.11 -13.30
N ASP A 555 7.66 -31.35 -13.76
CA ASP A 555 8.16 -31.84 -15.04
C ASP A 555 7.53 -31.08 -16.21
N ASP A 556 6.22 -30.84 -16.16
CA ASP A 556 5.52 -30.04 -17.19
C ASP A 556 6.09 -28.61 -17.22
N VAL A 557 6.34 -27.99 -16.06
CA VAL A 557 6.92 -26.64 -15.99
C VAL A 557 8.29 -26.60 -16.66
N ALA A 558 9.17 -27.54 -16.35
CA ALA A 558 10.49 -27.62 -16.97
C ALA A 558 10.40 -27.83 -18.48
N ALA A 559 9.47 -28.66 -18.95
CA ALA A 559 9.25 -28.91 -20.37
C ALA A 559 8.78 -27.65 -21.12
N VAL A 560 7.70 -27.01 -20.66
CA VAL A 560 7.14 -25.82 -21.35
C VAL A 560 8.10 -24.63 -21.31
N LEU A 561 8.88 -24.48 -20.22
CA LEU A 561 9.91 -23.45 -20.17
C LEU A 561 11.11 -23.77 -21.06
N GLY A 562 11.50 -25.04 -21.18
CA GLY A 562 12.55 -25.46 -22.13
C GLY A 562 12.15 -25.16 -23.58
N GLU A 563 10.90 -25.43 -23.94
CA GLU A 563 10.35 -25.04 -25.25
C GLU A 563 10.33 -23.52 -25.45
N GLU A 564 9.95 -22.75 -24.42
CA GLU A 564 9.98 -21.29 -24.48
C GLU A 564 11.41 -20.73 -24.60
N VAL A 565 12.39 -21.30 -23.89
CA VAL A 565 13.81 -20.94 -24.01
C VAL A 565 14.32 -21.19 -25.43
N ALA A 566 13.94 -22.30 -26.04
CA ALA A 566 14.37 -22.66 -27.39
C ALA A 566 13.67 -21.86 -28.50
N GLY A 567 12.36 -21.58 -28.34
CA GLY A 567 11.50 -21.11 -29.43
C GLY A 567 10.96 -19.68 -29.30
N ARG A 568 10.86 -19.14 -28.08
CA ARG A 568 10.32 -17.78 -27.81
C ARG A 568 8.89 -17.54 -28.32
N GLY A 569 8.11 -18.61 -28.48
CA GLY A 569 6.76 -18.53 -29.03
C GLY A 569 5.81 -17.77 -28.11
N GLY A 570 5.87 -18.07 -26.81
CA GLY A 570 5.09 -17.38 -25.78
C GLY A 570 5.49 -15.93 -25.64
N HIS A 571 6.79 -15.61 -25.67
CA HIS A 571 7.26 -14.22 -25.71
C HIS A 571 6.69 -13.44 -26.89
N ALA A 572 6.74 -14.00 -28.11
CA ALA A 572 6.20 -13.34 -29.30
C ALA A 572 4.69 -13.07 -29.16
N ALA A 573 3.93 -14.05 -28.62
CA ALA A 573 2.51 -13.88 -28.31
C ALA A 573 2.27 -12.78 -27.26
N ALA A 574 3.05 -12.77 -26.17
CA ALA A 574 2.94 -11.76 -25.13
C ALA A 574 3.22 -10.35 -25.66
N MET A 575 4.25 -10.20 -26.51
CA MET A 575 4.55 -8.92 -27.17
C MET A 575 3.43 -8.44 -28.10
N ALA A 576 2.78 -9.37 -28.81
CA ALA A 576 1.62 -9.06 -29.65
C ALA A 576 0.35 -8.74 -28.84
N ALA A 577 0.22 -9.30 -27.64
CA ALA A 577 -0.96 -9.15 -26.78
C ALA A 577 -0.89 -7.95 -25.83
N ARG A 578 0.29 -7.57 -25.33
CA ARG A 578 0.44 -6.61 -24.21
C ARG A 578 -0.25 -5.27 -24.40
N GLY A 579 -0.38 -4.80 -25.66
CA GLY A 579 -1.08 -3.55 -25.98
C GLY A 579 -2.60 -3.61 -25.73
N ARG A 580 -3.19 -4.80 -25.62
CA ARG A 580 -4.60 -5.00 -25.22
C ARG A 580 -4.80 -5.03 -23.71
N HIS A 581 -3.72 -5.26 -22.95
CA HIS A 581 -3.70 -5.40 -21.49
C HIS A 581 -3.27 -4.12 -20.77
N VAL A 582 -3.55 -2.96 -21.39
CA VAL A 582 -3.38 -1.64 -20.77
C VAL A 582 -4.72 -0.91 -20.77
N PHE A 583 -4.95 -0.07 -19.77
CA PHE A 583 -6.23 0.61 -19.60
C PHE A 583 -6.58 1.53 -20.78
N ASP A 584 -5.57 2.20 -21.35
CA ASP A 584 -5.72 3.12 -22.49
C ASP A 584 -6.37 2.47 -23.73
N ALA A 585 -6.22 1.15 -23.91
CA ALA A 585 -6.84 0.40 -25.00
C ALA A 585 -8.37 0.29 -24.86
N HIS A 586 -8.90 0.53 -23.67
CA HIS A 586 -10.32 0.39 -23.34
C HIS A 586 -10.99 1.71 -22.97
N ALA A 587 -10.22 2.79 -22.84
CA ALA A 587 -10.72 4.08 -22.37
C ALA A 587 -11.79 4.70 -23.30
N ASP A 588 -11.65 4.56 -24.62
CA ASP A 588 -12.68 5.07 -25.56
C ASP A 588 -14.00 4.33 -25.40
N ARG A 589 -13.96 3.01 -25.26
CA ARG A 589 -15.15 2.17 -25.00
C ARG A 589 -15.83 2.54 -23.68
N LEU A 590 -15.05 2.88 -22.65
CA LEU A 590 -15.58 3.35 -21.37
C LEU A 590 -16.26 4.72 -21.49
N VAL A 591 -15.66 5.64 -22.23
CA VAL A 591 -16.25 6.97 -22.51
C VAL A 591 -17.55 6.83 -23.32
N ASP A 592 -17.58 5.94 -24.31
CA ASP A 592 -18.79 5.67 -25.10
C ASP A 592 -19.91 5.09 -24.22
N LEU A 593 -19.57 4.21 -23.28
CA LEU A 593 -20.50 3.73 -22.27
C LEU A 593 -21.06 4.90 -21.45
N PHE A 594 -20.21 5.77 -20.90
CA PHE A 594 -20.67 6.91 -20.10
C PHE A 594 -21.62 7.82 -20.91
N ARG A 595 -21.26 8.16 -22.15
CA ARG A 595 -22.09 8.97 -23.05
C ARG A 595 -23.43 8.32 -23.38
N SER A 596 -23.49 6.99 -23.42
CA SER A 596 -24.73 6.26 -23.68
C SER A 596 -25.76 6.40 -22.55
N LEU A 597 -25.29 6.64 -21.31
CA LEU A 597 -26.13 6.79 -20.12
C LEU A 597 -26.71 8.20 -19.95
N LEU A 598 -26.21 9.19 -20.71
CA LEU A 598 -26.71 10.57 -20.68
C LEU A 598 -27.93 10.79 -21.59
N ARG A 599 -28.36 9.77 -22.33
CA ARG A 599 -29.33 9.87 -23.43
C ARG A 599 -30.76 9.58 -23.02
#